data_AF-X1N8R0-F1
#
_entry.id   AF-X1N8R0-F1
#
_cell.length_a   1.000
_cell.length_b   1.000
_cell.length_c   1.000
_cell.angle_alpha   90.00
_cell.angle_beta   90.00
_cell.angle_gamma   90.00
#
_symmetry.space_group_name_H-M   'P 1'
#
loop_
_entity.id
_entity.type
_entity.pdbx_description
1 polymer ?
#
loop_
_entity_poly.entity_id
_entity_poly.type
_entity_poly.pdbx_seq_one_letter_code
_entity_poly.pdbx_strand_id
1 'polypeptide(L)'
;MFPATRKGEFQITLDTTIPTSEFDDALINLSAIQLPEATPTRHLVSTLFSITNPGDTGEHDIDLPIGNDLLACLIRMTSFPADDAVVFGLDDLRLLVDNRERNIVSSKAPELAGEMINRVKGTVRSTAAQGGLIPNTCIWMDFDPTRDGAYMVDTRGAARVHLRVKYGVDEAVFVTPIELRTI
;
A
#
# COMPACT_ATOMS: atom_id res chain seq x y z
N MET A 1 -4.96 -13.23 8.53
CA MET A 1 -4.69 -14.10 9.71
C MET A 1 -3.18 -14.17 9.86
N PHE A 2 -2.64 -14.00 11.08
CA PHE A 2 -1.21 -14.15 11.32
C PHE A 2 -0.79 -15.62 11.13
N PRO A 3 0.47 -15.88 10.73
CA PRO A 3 0.97 -17.25 10.63
C PRO A 3 0.84 -17.98 11.97
N ALA A 4 0.71 -19.31 11.92
CA ALA A 4 0.68 -20.11 13.13
C ALA A 4 2.01 -19.98 13.88
N THR A 5 1.99 -19.35 15.04
CA THR A 5 3.13 -19.29 15.97
C THR A 5 2.87 -20.24 17.14
N ARG A 6 3.91 -20.86 17.69
CA ARG A 6 3.73 -21.60 18.94
C ARG A 6 3.28 -20.63 20.04
N LYS A 7 2.55 -21.16 21.02
CA LYS A 7 2.13 -20.38 22.18
C LYS A 7 3.37 -19.77 22.85
N GLY A 8 3.37 -18.44 23.00
CA GLY A 8 4.48 -17.69 23.60
C GLY A 8 5.58 -17.23 22.63
N GLU A 9 5.53 -17.61 21.35
CA GLU A 9 6.51 -17.16 20.33
C GLU A 9 6.01 -15.97 19.49
N PHE A 10 4.76 -15.55 19.66
CA PHE A 10 4.23 -14.37 18.96
C PHE A 10 4.83 -13.09 19.55
N GLN A 11 5.50 -12.32 18.69
CA GLN A 11 6.10 -11.05 19.05
C GLN A 11 5.56 -9.94 18.14
N ILE A 12 5.12 -8.84 18.75
CA ILE A 12 4.91 -7.56 18.07
C ILE A 12 5.99 -6.63 18.59
N THR A 13 6.77 -6.08 17.67
CA THR A 13 7.73 -5.01 17.98
C THR A 13 7.17 -3.72 17.42
N LEU A 14 7.04 -2.71 18.26
CA LEU A 14 6.66 -1.36 17.87
C LEU A 14 7.81 -0.43 18.18
N ASP A 15 8.34 0.25 17.17
CA ASP A 15 9.26 1.35 17.35
C ASP A 15 8.45 2.65 17.47
N THR A 16 8.49 3.27 18.64
CA THR A 16 7.79 4.55 18.91
C THR A 16 8.73 5.74 18.81
N THR A 17 9.92 5.57 18.21
CA THR A 17 10.85 6.68 18.00
C THR A 17 10.22 7.65 17.00
N ILE A 18 9.88 8.86 17.46
CA ILE A 18 9.33 9.94 16.64
C ILE A 18 10.28 11.15 16.67
N PRO A 19 10.39 11.93 15.57
CA PRO A 19 10.88 13.30 15.64
C PRO A 19 10.00 14.06 16.64
N THR A 20 10.60 14.72 17.62
CA THR A 20 9.98 15.18 18.87
C THR A 20 8.95 16.33 18.73
N SER A 21 8.40 16.58 17.54
CA SER A 21 7.52 17.73 17.26
C SER A 21 6.15 17.40 16.65
N GLU A 22 5.86 16.14 16.28
CA GLU A 22 4.70 15.84 15.40
C GLU A 22 3.55 15.07 16.06
N PHE A 23 3.81 14.33 17.14
CA PHE A 23 2.80 13.54 17.83
C PHE A 23 2.92 13.75 19.34
N ASP A 24 1.88 14.29 19.96
CA ASP A 24 1.71 14.36 21.41
C ASP A 24 0.54 13.43 21.80
N ASP A 25 0.63 12.74 22.94
CA ASP A 25 -0.40 11.82 23.46
C ASP A 25 -0.84 10.65 22.55
N ALA A 26 0.10 9.90 21.96
CA ALA A 26 -0.23 8.72 21.16
C ALA A 26 -0.86 7.60 22.01
N LEU A 27 -2.10 7.20 21.67
CA LEU A 27 -2.78 6.03 22.23
C LEU A 27 -2.67 4.83 21.28
N ILE A 28 -2.04 3.74 21.73
CA ILE A 28 -1.92 2.50 20.97
C ILE A 28 -2.80 1.42 21.61
N ASN A 29 -3.78 0.93 20.85
CA ASN A 29 -4.64 -0.18 21.26
C ASN A 29 -4.32 -1.44 20.43
N LEU A 30 -3.96 -2.53 21.12
CA LEU A 30 -3.76 -3.83 20.49
C LEU A 30 -4.91 -4.76 20.87
N SER A 31 -5.50 -5.40 19.87
CA SER A 31 -6.55 -6.41 20.05
C SER A 31 -6.19 -7.63 19.24
N ALA A 32 -6.31 -8.81 19.87
CA ALA A 32 -5.97 -10.08 19.24
C ALA A 32 -7.11 -11.08 19.44
N ILE A 33 -7.40 -11.84 18.40
CA ILE A 33 -8.32 -12.99 18.43
C ILE A 33 -7.47 -14.23 18.21
N GLN A 34 -7.49 -15.15 19.17
CA GLN A 34 -6.86 -16.45 19.02
C GLN A 34 -7.89 -17.45 18.51
N LEU A 35 -7.50 -18.22 17.49
CA LEU A 35 -8.31 -19.29 16.92
C LEU A 35 -7.60 -20.63 17.21
N PRO A 36 -7.99 -21.34 18.29
CA PRO A 36 -7.42 -22.65 18.61
C PRO A 36 -7.62 -23.61 17.45
N GLU A 37 -6.63 -24.48 17.22
CA GLU A 37 -6.66 -25.53 16.19
C GLU A 37 -6.75 -25.02 14.73
N ALA A 38 -6.77 -23.70 14.51
CA ALA A 38 -6.68 -23.14 13.18
C ALA A 38 -5.33 -23.52 12.55
N THR A 39 -5.41 -24.06 11.33
CA THR A 39 -4.26 -24.42 10.50
C THR A 39 -4.20 -23.44 9.32
N PRO A 40 -3.74 -22.20 9.53
CA PRO A 40 -3.62 -21.25 8.43
C PRO A 40 -2.70 -21.85 7.36
N THR A 41 -3.17 -21.86 6.12
CA THR A 41 -2.37 -22.26 4.95
C THR A 41 -1.76 -21.07 4.24
N ARG A 42 -2.27 -19.87 4.50
CA ARG A 42 -1.87 -18.62 3.86
C ARG A 42 -1.94 -17.45 4.85
N HIS A 43 -1.08 -16.45 4.66
CA HIS A 43 -1.10 -15.21 5.44
C HIS A 43 -0.73 -14.03 4.54
N LEU A 44 -1.14 -12.83 4.96
CA LEU A 44 -0.75 -11.59 4.29
C LEU A 44 0.63 -11.17 4.76
N VAL A 45 1.44 -10.74 3.81
CA VAL A 45 2.74 -10.12 4.04
C VAL A 45 2.71 -8.74 3.40
N SER A 46 3.23 -7.75 4.11
CA SER A 46 3.37 -6.38 3.62
C SER A 46 4.72 -5.84 4.04
N THR A 47 5.46 -5.23 3.12
CA THR A 47 6.74 -4.58 3.39
C THR A 47 6.73 -3.19 2.79
N LEU A 48 7.13 -2.17 3.55
CA LEU A 48 7.20 -0.80 3.09
C LEU A 48 8.51 -0.57 2.34
N PHE A 49 8.43 -0.15 1.09
CA PHE A 49 9.54 0.35 0.29
C PHE A 49 9.50 1.87 0.31
N SER A 50 10.60 2.50 0.76
CA SER A 50 10.78 3.95 0.68
C SER A 50 11.63 4.28 -0.54
N ILE A 51 11.08 5.04 -1.48
CA ILE A 51 11.79 5.55 -2.65
C ILE A 51 11.97 7.03 -2.40
N THR A 52 13.15 7.38 -1.89
CA THR A 52 13.48 8.74 -1.51
C THR A 52 13.95 9.51 -2.74
N ASN A 53 13.15 10.49 -3.16
CA ASN A 53 13.52 11.61 -4.04
C ASN A 53 14.40 11.20 -5.25
N PRO A 54 13.81 10.70 -6.35
CA PRO A 54 14.59 10.38 -7.55
C PRO A 54 15.34 11.59 -8.13
N GLY A 55 15.01 12.82 -7.68
CA GLY A 55 15.67 14.05 -8.10
C GLY A 55 15.24 14.52 -9.48
N ASP A 56 14.12 13.99 -9.98
CA ASP A 56 13.60 14.28 -11.31
C ASP A 56 12.08 13.98 -11.39
N THR A 57 11.42 14.67 -12.31
CA THR A 57 10.05 14.34 -12.74
C THR A 57 10.11 13.37 -13.93
N GLY A 58 9.12 12.49 -14.08
CA GLY A 58 9.09 11.57 -15.23
C GLY A 58 8.75 10.13 -14.87
N GLU A 59 9.04 9.21 -15.79
CA GLU A 59 8.75 7.78 -15.60
C GLU A 59 9.87 7.08 -14.83
N HIS A 60 9.48 6.32 -13.80
CA HIS A 60 10.37 5.51 -13.00
C HIS A 60 9.79 4.12 -12.79
N ASP A 61 10.67 3.12 -12.72
CA ASP A 61 10.29 1.76 -12.37
C ASP A 61 10.58 1.50 -10.89
N ILE A 62 9.62 0.93 -10.18
CA ILE A 62 9.71 0.50 -8.79
C ILE A 62 9.59 -1.02 -8.79
N ASP A 63 10.69 -1.72 -8.51
CA ASP A 63 10.68 -3.17 -8.45
C ASP A 63 9.86 -3.67 -7.25
N LEU A 64 9.01 -4.65 -7.51
CA LEU A 64 8.15 -5.30 -6.53
C LEU A 64 8.67 -6.71 -6.21
N PRO A 65 8.35 -7.25 -5.03
CA PRO A 65 8.71 -8.61 -4.67
C PRO A 65 8.11 -9.64 -5.62
N ILE A 66 8.86 -10.72 -5.84
CA ILE A 66 8.52 -11.86 -6.69
C ILE A 66 8.45 -13.11 -5.82
N GLY A 67 7.45 -13.95 -6.06
CA GLY A 67 7.34 -15.29 -5.46
C GLY A 67 6.02 -15.58 -4.76
N ASN A 68 5.21 -14.56 -4.48
CA ASN A 68 3.87 -14.71 -3.89
C ASN A 68 2.81 -14.06 -4.77
N ASP A 69 1.54 -14.40 -4.54
CA ASP A 69 0.44 -13.74 -5.24
C ASP A 69 0.30 -12.29 -4.71
N LEU A 70 0.34 -11.31 -5.60
CA LEU A 70 0.20 -9.89 -5.26
C LEU A 70 -1.28 -9.50 -5.27
N LEU A 71 -1.78 -9.01 -4.14
CA LEU A 71 -3.17 -8.62 -3.94
C LEU A 71 -3.43 -7.15 -4.23
N ALA A 72 -2.53 -6.29 -3.75
CA ALA A 72 -2.67 -4.85 -3.89
C ALA A 72 -1.32 -4.17 -3.69
N CYS A 73 -1.24 -2.90 -4.07
CA CYS A 73 -0.16 -2.00 -3.65
C CYS A 73 -0.78 -0.79 -2.96
N LEU A 74 -0.42 -0.52 -1.71
CA LEU A 74 -0.66 0.80 -1.12
C LEU A 74 0.47 1.73 -1.53
N ILE A 75 0.13 2.92 -1.97
CA ILE A 75 1.08 3.96 -2.33
C ILE A 75 0.81 5.16 -1.43
N ARG A 76 1.86 5.64 -0.77
CA ARG A 76 1.85 6.90 -0.01
C ARG A 76 2.78 7.89 -0.70
N MET A 77 2.30 9.12 -0.88
CA MET A 77 2.99 10.25 -1.50
C MET A 77 3.06 11.41 -0.50
N THR A 78 3.98 12.36 -0.67
CA THR A 78 4.06 13.53 0.22
C THR A 78 3.24 14.72 -0.30
N SER A 79 2.97 14.76 -1.61
CA SER A 79 2.14 15.75 -2.27
C SER A 79 0.81 15.13 -2.67
N PHE A 80 -0.28 15.77 -2.24
CA PHE A 80 -1.65 15.35 -2.52
C PHE A 80 -2.53 16.58 -2.65
N PRO A 81 -3.68 16.52 -3.36
CA PRO A 81 -4.52 17.69 -3.55
C PRO A 81 -4.91 18.38 -2.24
N ALA A 82 -4.77 19.70 -2.26
CA ALA A 82 -5.13 20.62 -1.18
C ALA A 82 -5.99 21.76 -1.72
N ASP A 83 -6.38 22.69 -0.84
CA ASP A 83 -7.43 23.69 -1.10
C ASP A 83 -7.16 24.59 -2.32
N ASP A 84 -5.90 24.86 -2.66
CA ASP A 84 -5.50 25.75 -3.76
C ASP A 84 -4.71 25.06 -4.88
N ALA A 85 -4.46 23.75 -4.77
CA ALA A 85 -3.67 23.00 -5.74
C ALA A 85 -4.13 21.54 -5.88
N VAL A 86 -4.40 21.13 -7.13
CA VAL A 86 -4.63 19.72 -7.48
C VAL A 86 -3.31 19.13 -7.97
N VAL A 87 -2.44 18.78 -7.02
CA VAL A 87 -1.13 18.18 -7.29
C VAL A 87 -1.05 16.83 -6.60
N PHE A 88 -0.63 15.81 -7.33
CA PHE A 88 -0.30 14.49 -6.79
C PHE A 88 1.20 14.25 -6.94
N GLY A 89 1.78 13.54 -5.98
CA GLY A 89 3.15 13.03 -6.08
C GLY A 89 3.41 12.21 -7.35
N LEU A 90 2.43 11.37 -7.68
CA LEU A 90 2.41 10.53 -8.85
C LEU A 90 1.19 10.87 -9.71
N ASP A 91 1.37 10.91 -11.03
CA ASP A 91 0.30 11.15 -11.99
C ASP A 91 -0.33 9.84 -12.47
N ASP A 92 0.51 8.91 -12.94
CA ASP A 92 0.11 7.67 -13.60
C ASP A 92 0.85 6.47 -12.98
N LEU A 93 0.15 5.34 -12.82
CA LEU A 93 0.70 4.11 -12.27
C LEU A 93 0.28 2.91 -13.11
N ARG A 94 1.22 1.99 -13.37
CA ARG A 94 1.00 0.75 -14.14
C ARG A 94 1.72 -0.42 -13.50
N LEU A 95 1.08 -1.57 -13.45
CA LEU A 95 1.72 -2.82 -13.03
C LEU A 95 2.23 -3.57 -14.27
N LEU A 96 3.53 -3.88 -14.28
CA LEU A 96 4.15 -4.66 -15.32
C LEU A 96 4.72 -5.96 -14.75
N VAL A 97 4.38 -7.07 -15.40
CA VAL A 97 4.98 -8.39 -15.18
C VAL A 97 5.67 -8.78 -16.48
N ASP A 98 6.99 -9.00 -16.43
CA ASP A 98 7.82 -9.29 -17.60
C ASP A 98 7.66 -8.26 -18.73
N ASN A 99 7.62 -6.97 -18.36
CA ASN A 99 7.38 -5.82 -19.25
C ASN A 99 6.05 -5.87 -20.02
N ARG A 100 5.07 -6.63 -19.52
CA ARG A 100 3.70 -6.62 -20.03
C ARG A 100 2.77 -6.09 -18.96
N GLU A 101 1.92 -5.15 -19.33
CA GLU A 101 0.88 -4.63 -18.45
C GLU A 101 -0.06 -5.78 -18.04
N ARG A 102 -0.31 -5.91 -16.73
CA ARG A 102 -1.13 -6.99 -16.19
C ARG A 102 -2.20 -6.44 -15.26
N ASN A 103 -3.44 -6.87 -15.49
CA ASN A 103 -4.67 -6.50 -14.77
C ASN A 103 -5.05 -5.01 -14.85
N ILE A 104 -4.17 -4.10 -14.43
CA ILE A 104 -4.37 -2.66 -14.46
C ILE A 104 -3.49 -2.07 -15.56
N VAL A 105 -4.11 -1.71 -16.68
CA VAL A 105 -3.47 -1.18 -17.89
C VAL A 105 -2.83 0.19 -17.60
N SER A 106 -3.56 1.08 -16.94
CA SER A 106 -3.02 2.32 -16.37
C SER A 106 -4.08 2.92 -15.45
N SER A 107 -3.67 3.42 -14.29
CA SER A 107 -4.56 4.16 -13.41
C SER A 107 -3.95 5.51 -13.06
N LYS A 108 -4.76 6.56 -13.15
CA LYS A 108 -4.34 7.90 -12.74
C LYS A 108 -4.50 8.03 -11.23
N ALA A 109 -3.60 8.74 -10.56
CA ALA A 109 -3.73 8.97 -9.12
C ALA A 109 -5.08 9.58 -8.68
N PRO A 110 -5.68 10.56 -9.41
CA PRO A 110 -7.02 11.05 -9.11
C PRO A 110 -8.11 9.97 -9.15
N GLU A 111 -7.99 9.01 -10.07
CA GLU A 111 -8.97 7.93 -10.23
C GLU A 111 -8.86 6.93 -9.09
N LEU A 112 -7.63 6.54 -8.72
CA LEU A 112 -7.36 5.68 -7.58
C LEU A 112 -7.80 6.34 -6.26
N ALA A 113 -7.60 7.66 -6.13
CA ALA A 113 -8.10 8.42 -4.99
C ALA A 113 -9.64 8.39 -4.94
N GLY A 114 -10.32 8.60 -6.07
CA GLY A 114 -11.77 8.49 -6.17
C GLY A 114 -12.31 7.08 -5.84
N GLU A 115 -11.65 6.04 -6.34
CA GLU A 115 -11.97 4.65 -6.00
C GLU A 115 -11.82 4.38 -4.51
N MET A 116 -10.70 4.82 -3.92
CA MET A 116 -10.43 4.67 -2.49
C MET A 116 -11.51 5.35 -1.64
N ILE A 117 -11.89 6.58 -1.99
CA ILE A 117 -12.96 7.34 -1.31
C ILE A 117 -14.28 6.55 -1.34
N ASN A 118 -14.59 5.88 -2.44
CA ASN A 118 -15.83 5.11 -2.57
C ASN A 118 -15.80 3.80 -1.75
N ARG A 119 -14.61 3.21 -1.56
CA ARG A 119 -14.45 1.90 -0.92
C ARG A 119 -14.21 1.99 0.58
N VAL A 120 -13.39 2.93 1.03
CA VAL A 120 -13.26 3.23 2.46
C VAL A 120 -14.46 4.09 2.82
N LYS A 121 -15.42 3.52 3.54
CA LYS A 121 -16.54 4.27 4.09
C LYS A 121 -16.03 5.28 5.12
N GLY A 122 -15.59 6.43 4.64
CA GLY A 122 -14.98 7.50 5.43
C GLY A 122 -14.86 8.75 4.57
N THR A 123 -15.22 9.89 5.13
CA THR A 123 -15.03 11.17 4.46
C THR A 123 -13.53 11.48 4.44
N VAL A 124 -12.93 11.54 3.24
CA VAL A 124 -11.62 12.21 3.05
C VAL A 124 -11.87 13.70 3.24
N ARG A 125 -11.75 14.19 4.48
CA ARG A 125 -11.93 15.60 4.82
C ARG A 125 -10.69 16.09 5.55
N SER A 126 -9.97 17.01 4.91
CA SER A 126 -8.82 17.75 5.43
C SER A 126 -9.23 18.87 6.39
N THR A 127 -10.13 18.61 7.34
CA THR A 127 -10.36 19.56 8.44
C THR A 127 -9.89 18.95 9.74
N ALA A 128 -9.07 19.71 10.48
CA ALA A 128 -8.39 19.33 11.72
C ALA A 128 -9.30 18.84 12.88
N ALA A 129 -10.60 18.73 12.65
CA ALA A 129 -11.62 18.37 13.63
C ALA A 129 -12.39 17.07 13.32
N GLN A 130 -12.04 16.31 12.28
CA GLN A 130 -12.81 15.10 11.90
C GLN A 130 -11.89 13.87 11.73
N GLY A 131 -11.98 12.94 12.69
CA GLY A 131 -11.27 11.65 12.72
C GLY A 131 -11.77 10.62 11.68
N GLY A 132 -11.74 10.99 10.40
CA GLY A 132 -11.91 10.07 9.26
C GLY A 132 -10.54 9.56 8.79
N LEU A 133 -10.12 8.43 9.33
CA LEU A 133 -8.78 7.83 9.21
C LEU A 133 -8.46 7.24 7.82
N ILE A 134 -8.17 8.09 6.85
CA ILE A 134 -7.23 7.75 5.78
C ILE A 134 -6.25 8.91 5.69
N PRO A 135 -4.92 8.69 5.79
CA PRO A 135 -3.98 9.75 5.50
C PRO A 135 -4.30 10.34 4.12
N ASN A 136 -4.41 11.66 4.04
CA ASN A 136 -4.70 12.44 2.83
C ASN A 136 -3.55 12.37 1.79
N THR A 137 -2.84 11.26 1.75
CA THR A 137 -1.57 11.03 1.05
C THR A 137 -1.46 9.59 0.57
N CYS A 138 -2.47 8.76 0.81
CA CYS A 138 -2.48 7.35 0.42
C CYS A 138 -3.46 7.11 -0.72
N ILE A 139 -3.08 6.24 -1.65
CA ILE A 139 -3.94 5.58 -2.64
C ILE A 139 -3.61 4.09 -2.65
N TRP A 140 -4.45 3.27 -3.28
CA TRP A 140 -4.10 1.88 -3.54
C TRP A 140 -4.38 1.48 -4.98
N MET A 141 -3.68 0.45 -5.44
CA MET A 141 -4.02 -0.33 -6.62
C MET A 141 -4.50 -1.70 -6.13
N ASP A 142 -5.78 -2.02 -6.35
CA ASP A 142 -6.34 -3.30 -5.95
C ASP A 142 -6.36 -4.27 -7.13
N PHE A 143 -5.66 -5.39 -7.00
CA PHE A 143 -5.62 -6.46 -8.00
C PHE A 143 -6.63 -7.58 -7.71
N ASP A 144 -7.31 -7.58 -6.57
CA ASP A 144 -8.34 -8.57 -6.22
C ASP A 144 -9.64 -7.90 -5.72
N PRO A 145 -10.34 -7.13 -6.57
CA PRO A 145 -11.51 -6.34 -6.17
C PRO A 145 -12.67 -7.19 -5.65
N THR A 146 -12.77 -8.44 -6.08
CA THR A 146 -13.79 -9.41 -5.65
C THR A 146 -13.43 -10.10 -4.33
N ARG A 147 -12.17 -10.02 -3.90
CA ARG A 147 -11.64 -10.65 -2.67
C ARG A 147 -11.81 -12.17 -2.62
N ASP A 148 -12.01 -12.79 -3.77
CA ASP A 148 -12.14 -14.24 -3.94
C ASP A 148 -10.83 -14.88 -4.42
N GLY A 149 -9.80 -14.07 -4.63
CA GLY A 149 -8.50 -14.48 -5.12
C GLY A 149 -8.46 -14.72 -6.64
N ALA A 150 -9.54 -14.44 -7.38
CA ALA A 150 -9.62 -14.74 -8.80
C ALA A 150 -8.72 -13.83 -9.65
N TYR A 151 -8.48 -12.60 -9.21
CA TYR A 151 -7.74 -11.59 -9.98
C TYR A 151 -6.35 -11.30 -9.43
N MET A 152 -5.92 -11.97 -8.36
CA MET A 152 -4.58 -11.80 -7.79
C MET A 152 -3.51 -11.96 -8.87
N VAL A 153 -2.46 -11.15 -8.79
CA VAL A 153 -1.36 -11.24 -9.75
C VAL A 153 -0.40 -12.32 -9.28
N ASP A 154 -0.40 -13.46 -9.96
CA ASP A 154 0.64 -14.47 -9.75
C ASP A 154 1.98 -13.96 -10.27
N THR A 155 2.91 -13.74 -9.34
CA THR A 155 4.28 -13.30 -9.62
C THR A 155 5.26 -14.47 -9.75
N ARG A 156 4.85 -15.71 -9.47
CA ARG A 156 5.77 -16.86 -9.48
C ARG A 156 6.28 -17.13 -10.89
N GLY A 157 7.60 -17.27 -11.00
CA GLY A 157 8.26 -17.52 -12.29
C GLY A 157 8.39 -16.29 -13.19
N ALA A 158 7.92 -15.12 -12.76
CA ALA A 158 8.21 -13.87 -13.45
C ALA A 158 9.71 -13.54 -13.33
N ALA A 159 10.28 -12.99 -14.41
CA ALA A 159 11.64 -12.45 -14.41
C ALA A 159 11.69 -11.07 -13.75
N ARG A 160 10.63 -10.26 -13.91
CA ARG A 160 10.51 -8.94 -13.27
C ARG A 160 9.05 -8.57 -12.99
N VAL A 161 8.79 -8.06 -11.80
CA VAL A 161 7.53 -7.41 -11.44
C VAL A 161 7.85 -6.01 -10.96
N HIS A 162 7.26 -4.98 -11.57
CA HIS A 162 7.50 -3.59 -11.18
C HIS A 162 6.27 -2.72 -11.41
N LEU A 163 6.17 -1.65 -10.63
CA LEU A 163 5.29 -0.53 -10.94
C LEU A 163 6.06 0.46 -11.80
N ARG A 164 5.52 0.79 -12.97
CA ARG A 164 5.93 2.00 -13.68
C ARG A 164 5.08 3.15 -13.19
N VAL A 165 5.72 4.16 -12.64
CA VAL A 165 5.08 5.34 -12.10
C VAL A 165 5.57 6.58 -12.82
N LYS A 166 4.69 7.55 -13.01
CA LYS A 166 5.04 8.87 -13.50
C LYS A 166 4.97 9.86 -12.34
N TYR A 167 6.10 10.47 -12.00
CA TYR A 167 6.18 11.50 -10.96
C TYR A 167 5.62 12.82 -11.49
N GLY A 168 4.66 13.39 -10.76
CA GLY A 168 4.11 14.72 -11.01
C GLY A 168 4.94 15.83 -10.36
N VAL A 169 5.68 15.49 -9.30
CA VAL A 169 6.62 16.36 -8.57
C VAL A 169 7.81 15.55 -8.06
N ASP A 170 8.95 16.21 -7.82
CA ASP A 170 10.11 15.55 -7.21
C ASP A 170 9.86 15.37 -5.71
N GLU A 171 9.64 14.13 -5.28
CA GLU A 171 9.37 13.82 -3.89
C GLU A 171 9.63 12.37 -3.49
N ALA A 172 9.44 12.09 -2.20
CA ALA A 172 9.47 10.73 -1.68
C ALA A 172 8.13 10.01 -1.89
N VAL A 173 8.22 8.79 -2.41
CA VAL A 173 7.08 7.89 -2.57
C VAL A 173 7.35 6.61 -1.79
N PHE A 174 6.31 6.11 -1.15
CA PHE A 174 6.36 4.85 -0.42
C PHE A 174 5.39 3.86 -1.04
N VAL A 175 5.88 2.66 -1.34
CA VAL A 175 5.05 1.58 -1.89
C VAL A 175 5.03 0.44 -0.91
N THR A 176 3.85 -0.08 -0.61
CA THR A 176 3.64 -1.24 0.26
C THR A 176 2.85 -2.28 -0.52
N PRO A 177 3.51 -3.24 -1.21
CA PRO A 177 2.82 -4.39 -1.76
C PRO A 177 2.20 -5.22 -0.64
N ILE A 178 0.99 -5.73 -0.92
CA ILE A 178 0.31 -6.72 -0.10
C ILE A 178 0.37 -8.04 -0.85
N GLU A 179 1.09 -9.00 -0.27
CA GLU A 179 1.29 -10.33 -0.84
C GLU A 179 0.51 -11.37 -0.04
N LEU A 180 -0.08 -12.34 -0.73
CA LEU A 180 -0.63 -13.55 -0.12
C LEU A 180 0.43 -14.65 -0.18
N ARG A 181 1.02 -14.94 0.98
CA ARG A 181 2.06 -15.96 1.11
C ARG A 181 1.46 -17.28 1.57
N THR A 182 1.81 -18.35 0.87
CA THR A 182 1.50 -19.73 1.28
C THR A 182 2.54 -20.24 2.28
N ILE A 183 2.08 -20.96 3.31
CA ILE A 183 2.89 -21.54 4.38
C ILE A 183 3.35 -22.95 3.98
#